data_AF-A0A935ABI6-F1
#
_entry.id   AF-A0A935ABI6-F1
#
_cell.length_a   1.000
_cell.length_b   1.000
_cell.length_c   1.000
_cell.angle_alpha   90.00
_cell.angle_beta   90.00
_cell.angle_gamma   90.00
#
_symmetry.space_group_name_H-M   'P 1'
#
loop_
_entity.id
_entity.type
_entity.pdbx_description
1 polymer ?
#
loop_
_entity_poly.entity_id
_entity_poly.type
_entity_poly.pdbx_seq_one_letter_code
_entity_poly.pdbx_strand_id
1 'polypeptide(L)'
;MGDPFCQVKPSEKMLIQDRSRYLAHRISKGEIDDLDALASLADYAVSLTPDCAECVIDNLGAVLVGHSNGDDIDNYAWEELMVQSGNHTRDLWFLNSIPFSQNGYDNIFQDPTGPGNQAYHFWFYVMVGYQSGSTIGNIGVDAHEDFLSRGAAGRSEQDRYLGYEGVNLGVSIKAGTVDINNLGNYIRERLSPGSATALYYQEKYCIYLQQLNNPYFHPPHP
;
A
#
# COMPACT_ATOMS: atom_id res chain seq x y z
N MET A 1 35.96 10.91 23.96
CA MET A 1 34.83 11.82 23.69
C MET A 1 34.77 12.01 22.20
N GLY A 2 33.68 11.59 21.55
CA GLY A 2 33.52 11.73 20.10
C GLY A 2 33.34 13.19 19.71
N ASP A 3 33.83 13.55 18.52
CA ASP A 3 33.77 14.91 17.99
C ASP A 3 32.29 15.38 17.88
N PRO A 4 31.89 16.46 18.58
CA PRO A 4 30.51 16.96 18.55
C PRO A 4 30.07 17.48 17.17
N PHE A 5 30.99 17.59 16.19
CA PHE A 5 30.71 18.11 14.85
C PHE A 5 30.37 17.05 13.79
N CYS A 6 30.37 15.75 14.13
CA CYS A 6 30.08 14.66 13.20
C CYS A 6 28.72 13.98 13.46
N GLN A 7 27.66 14.73 13.77
CA GLN A 7 26.31 14.17 13.77
C GLN A 7 25.74 14.20 12.35
N VAL A 8 25.80 13.06 11.67
CA VAL A 8 25.07 12.86 10.41
C VAL A 8 23.58 12.99 10.71
N LYS A 9 22.92 13.99 10.10
CA LYS A 9 21.47 14.13 10.21
C LYS A 9 20.82 12.86 9.61
N PRO A 10 19.91 12.18 10.32
CA PRO A 10 19.22 11.02 9.76
C PRO A 10 18.41 11.44 8.53
N SER A 11 18.35 10.57 7.52
CA SER A 11 17.50 10.79 6.35
C SER A 11 16.02 10.68 6.70
N GLU A 12 15.15 11.24 5.86
CA GLU A 12 13.69 11.17 6.03
C GLU A 12 13.21 9.72 6.09
N LYS A 13 13.77 8.84 5.24
CA LYS A 13 13.48 7.39 5.24
C LYS A 13 13.81 6.73 6.58
N MET A 14 14.94 7.09 7.21
CA MET A 14 15.30 6.57 8.54
C MET A 14 14.33 7.04 9.62
N LEU A 15 13.95 8.32 9.59
CA LEU A 15 12.98 8.89 10.53
C LEU A 15 11.60 8.21 10.40
N ILE A 16 11.14 7.96 9.18
CA ILE A 16 9.87 7.27 8.91
C ILE A 16 9.97 5.80 9.34
N GLN A 17 11.11 5.13 9.12
CA GLN A 17 11.31 3.77 9.61
C GLN A 17 11.25 3.69 11.14
N ASP A 18 11.87 4.64 11.85
CA ASP A 18 11.79 4.71 13.32
C ASP A 18 10.36 5.01 13.80
N ARG A 19 9.64 5.88 13.09
CA ARG A 19 8.21 6.12 13.37
C ARG A 19 7.36 4.87 13.15
N SER A 20 7.58 4.13 12.07
CA SER A 20 6.92 2.85 11.79
C SER A 20 7.14 1.86 12.93
N ARG A 21 8.40 1.74 13.42
CA ARG A 21 8.73 0.88 14.57
C ARG A 21 7.96 1.27 15.83
N TYR A 22 7.91 2.56 16.12
CA TYR A 22 7.15 3.08 17.25
C TYR A 22 5.65 2.78 17.13
N LEU A 23 5.06 2.98 15.95
CA LEU A 23 3.64 2.73 15.73
C LEU A 23 3.29 1.24 15.86
N ALA A 24 4.14 0.35 15.37
CA ALA A 24 3.89 -1.08 15.52
C ALA A 24 4.00 -1.57 16.97
N HIS A 25 4.85 -0.94 17.80
CA HIS A 25 4.85 -1.17 19.24
C HIS A 25 3.54 -0.74 19.91
N ARG A 26 2.86 0.27 19.36
CA ARG A 26 1.51 0.65 19.83
C ARG A 26 0.44 -0.33 19.36
N ILE A 27 0.55 -0.82 18.12
CA ILE A 27 -0.32 -1.89 17.59
C ILE A 27 -0.23 -3.15 18.47
N SER A 28 0.99 -3.60 18.81
CA SER A 28 1.18 -4.81 19.62
C SER A 28 0.62 -4.71 21.04
N LYS A 29 0.41 -3.49 21.53
CA LYS A 29 -0.25 -3.19 22.80
C LYS A 29 -1.77 -2.96 22.68
N GLY A 30 -2.32 -2.98 21.47
CA GLY A 30 -3.72 -2.66 21.20
C GLY A 30 -4.07 -1.18 21.45
N GLU A 31 -3.09 -0.27 21.40
CA GLU A 31 -3.32 1.17 21.60
C GLU A 31 -3.86 1.86 20.34
N ILE A 32 -3.56 1.31 19.17
CA ILE A 32 -4.03 1.73 17.83
C ILE A 32 -4.17 0.49 16.96
N ASP A 33 -4.96 0.57 15.89
CA ASP A 33 -5.03 -0.47 14.87
C ASP A 33 -4.06 -0.19 13.70
N ASP A 34 -4.02 -1.11 12.72
CA ASP A 34 -3.10 -1.03 11.59
C ASP A 34 -3.45 0.11 10.62
N LEU A 35 -4.74 0.42 10.44
CA LEU A 35 -5.20 1.52 9.59
C LEU A 35 -4.78 2.87 10.19
N ASP A 36 -5.01 3.08 11.48
CA ASP A 36 -4.62 4.28 12.19
C ASP A 36 -3.11 4.48 12.22
N ALA A 37 -2.37 3.38 12.31
CA ALA A 37 -0.92 3.40 12.23
C ALA A 37 -0.42 3.78 10.83
N LEU A 38 -1.00 3.21 9.75
CA LEU A 38 -0.68 3.61 8.38
C LEU A 38 -0.98 5.10 8.15
N ALA A 39 -2.17 5.56 8.52
CA ALA A 39 -2.56 6.96 8.39
C ALA A 39 -1.63 7.90 9.18
N SER A 40 -1.28 7.53 10.41
CA SER A 40 -0.34 8.30 11.25
C SER A 40 1.09 8.31 10.70
N LEU A 41 1.51 7.24 10.03
CA LEU A 41 2.82 7.17 9.38
C LEU A 41 2.84 8.07 8.13
N ALA A 42 1.74 8.09 7.38
CA ALA A 42 1.57 8.97 6.22
C ALA A 42 1.61 10.45 6.62
N ASP A 43 0.85 10.86 7.64
CA ASP A 43 0.89 12.22 8.19
C ASP A 43 2.30 12.61 8.66
N TYR A 44 3.04 11.67 9.25
CA TYR A 44 4.42 11.90 9.68
C TYR A 44 5.36 12.11 8.50
N ALA A 45 5.26 11.28 7.44
CA ALA A 45 6.08 11.46 6.23
C ALA A 45 5.81 12.81 5.56
N VAL A 46 4.54 13.21 5.47
CA VAL A 46 4.14 14.53 4.95
C VAL A 46 4.76 15.66 5.78
N SER A 47 4.79 15.52 7.12
CA SER A 47 5.41 16.53 7.98
C SER A 47 6.91 16.75 7.75
N LEU A 48 7.61 15.76 7.15
CA LEU A 48 9.03 15.88 6.81
C LEU A 48 9.24 16.57 5.45
N THR A 49 8.30 16.42 4.52
CA THR A 49 8.37 16.96 3.15
C THR A 49 7.00 17.50 2.67
N PRO A 50 6.45 18.56 3.31
CA PRO A 50 5.04 18.97 3.12
C PRO A 50 4.73 19.53 1.73
N ASP A 51 5.74 19.97 0.99
CA ASP A 51 5.61 20.57 -0.34
C ASP A 51 6.09 19.63 -1.46
N CYS A 52 6.39 18.37 -1.16
CA CYS A 52 6.93 17.40 -2.12
C CYS A 52 6.17 16.07 -2.08
N ALA A 53 5.12 15.97 -2.89
CA ALA A 53 4.30 14.76 -3.00
C ALA A 53 5.12 13.52 -3.40
N GLU A 54 5.98 13.66 -4.41
CA GLU A 54 6.89 12.60 -4.87
C GLU A 54 7.80 12.12 -3.73
N CYS A 55 8.40 13.03 -2.96
CA CYS A 55 9.20 12.69 -1.79
C CYS A 55 8.39 11.89 -0.76
N VAL A 56 7.12 12.23 -0.50
CA VAL A 56 6.25 11.48 0.42
C VAL A 56 5.99 10.08 -0.11
N ILE A 57 5.64 9.95 -1.40
CA ILE A 57 5.40 8.65 -2.05
C ILE A 57 6.63 7.75 -1.94
N ASP A 58 7.80 8.26 -2.30
CA ASP A 58 9.05 7.50 -2.31
C ASP A 58 9.53 7.14 -0.91
N ASN A 59 9.42 8.07 0.04
CA ASN A 59 9.89 7.83 1.39
C ASN A 59 9.02 6.80 2.13
N LEU A 60 7.70 6.87 1.97
CA LEU A 60 6.80 5.83 2.48
C LEU A 60 6.96 4.52 1.71
N GLY A 61 7.16 4.58 0.40
CA GLY A 61 7.42 3.42 -0.45
C GLY A 61 8.66 2.64 -0.02
N ALA A 62 9.74 3.36 0.27
CA ALA A 62 10.96 2.78 0.82
C ALA A 62 10.68 2.01 2.11
N VAL A 63 9.92 2.59 3.04
CA VAL A 63 9.68 1.99 4.37
C VAL A 63 8.63 0.90 4.36
N LEU A 64 7.53 1.07 3.61
CA LEU A 64 6.40 0.15 3.59
C LEU A 64 6.60 -1.00 2.63
N VAL A 65 7.26 -0.76 1.48
CA VAL A 65 7.37 -1.73 0.39
C VAL A 65 8.79 -2.26 0.24
N GLY A 66 9.80 -1.53 0.73
CA GLY A 66 11.20 -1.95 0.64
C GLY A 66 11.90 -1.56 -0.66
N HIS A 67 11.37 -0.56 -1.38
CA HIS A 67 11.94 -0.07 -2.65
C HIS A 67 12.33 1.40 -2.50
N SER A 68 13.63 1.69 -2.38
CA SER A 68 14.13 3.03 -2.05
C SER A 68 14.77 3.79 -3.21
N ASN A 69 14.76 3.28 -4.43
CA ASN A 69 15.52 3.88 -5.51
C ASN A 69 14.67 4.88 -6.28
N GLY A 70 14.61 6.11 -5.75
CA GLY A 70 14.00 7.28 -6.40
C GLY A 70 14.71 7.75 -7.68
N ASP A 71 15.59 6.92 -8.28
CA ASP A 71 16.24 7.18 -9.57
C ASP A 71 15.70 6.28 -10.70
N ASP A 72 14.92 5.23 -10.40
CA ASP A 72 14.36 4.28 -11.38
C ASP A 72 12.82 4.11 -11.19
N ILE A 73 12.17 5.23 -10.87
CA ILE A 73 10.71 5.36 -10.73
C ILE A 73 9.92 4.85 -11.95
N ASP A 74 10.56 4.81 -13.12
CA ASP A 74 9.93 4.37 -14.37
C ASP A 74 9.76 2.84 -14.49
N ASN A 75 10.23 2.04 -13.53
CA ASN A 75 10.21 0.56 -13.64
C ASN A 75 9.60 -0.20 -12.45
N TYR A 76 8.81 0.40 -11.56
CA TYR A 76 8.28 -0.29 -10.37
C TYR A 76 7.45 -1.56 -10.66
N ALA A 77 6.57 -1.52 -11.66
CA ALA A 77 5.81 -2.71 -12.07
C ALA A 77 6.73 -3.79 -12.66
N TRP A 78 7.82 -3.38 -13.32
CA TRP A 78 8.84 -4.28 -13.84
C TRP A 78 9.72 -4.86 -12.71
N GLU A 79 10.12 -4.05 -11.73
CA GLU A 79 10.90 -4.50 -10.57
C GLU A 79 10.16 -5.57 -9.78
N GLU A 80 8.87 -5.38 -9.50
CA GLU A 80 8.10 -6.41 -8.78
C GLU A 80 7.94 -7.67 -9.62
N LEU A 81 7.73 -7.56 -10.93
CA LEU A 81 7.71 -8.72 -11.85
C LEU A 81 9.07 -9.43 -11.89
N MET A 82 10.17 -8.68 -11.75
CA MET A 82 11.53 -9.21 -11.67
C MET A 82 11.85 -9.82 -10.30
N VAL A 83 11.35 -9.26 -9.20
CA VAL A 83 11.42 -9.85 -7.86
C VAL A 83 10.61 -11.15 -7.82
N GLN A 84 9.38 -11.14 -8.31
CA GLN A 84 8.50 -12.32 -8.34
C GLN A 84 9.01 -13.42 -9.28
N SER A 85 9.70 -13.04 -10.37
CA SER A 85 10.37 -14.01 -11.24
C SER A 85 11.69 -14.53 -10.68
N GLY A 86 12.17 -14.00 -9.54
CA GLY A 86 13.42 -14.38 -8.89
C GLY A 86 14.67 -13.77 -9.55
N ASN A 87 14.49 -12.79 -10.44
CA ASN A 87 15.55 -12.14 -11.20
C ASN A 87 16.08 -10.84 -10.55
N HIS A 88 15.45 -10.38 -9.47
CA HIS A 88 15.88 -9.20 -8.72
C HIS A 88 15.74 -9.44 -7.21
N THR A 89 16.68 -8.92 -6.42
CA THR A 89 16.63 -8.98 -4.95
C THR A 89 16.13 -7.66 -4.40
N ARG A 90 15.06 -7.69 -3.59
CA ARG A 90 14.56 -6.49 -2.90
C ARG A 90 15.64 -5.86 -2.04
N ASP A 91 15.59 -4.54 -1.88
CA ASP A 91 16.49 -3.86 -0.96
C ASP A 91 16.10 -4.22 0.49
N LEU A 92 16.89 -5.11 1.09
CA LEU A 92 16.62 -5.70 2.40
C LEU A 92 16.73 -4.67 3.55
N TRP A 93 17.28 -3.48 3.29
CA TRP A 93 17.51 -2.45 4.33
C TRP A 93 16.21 -1.96 4.99
N PHE A 94 15.11 -1.95 4.26
CA PHE A 94 13.81 -1.51 4.78
C PHE A 94 12.81 -2.65 5.04
N LEU A 95 13.10 -3.86 4.55
CA LEU A 95 12.23 -5.05 4.68
C LEU A 95 12.09 -5.63 6.09
N ASN A 96 12.81 -5.10 7.08
CA ASN A 96 12.54 -5.37 8.50
C ASN A 96 11.34 -4.54 9.04
N SER A 97 10.45 -4.07 8.15
CA SER A 97 9.21 -3.39 8.49
C SER A 97 8.30 -4.33 9.29
N ILE A 98 7.88 -3.87 10.46
CA ILE A 98 7.01 -4.61 11.37
C ILE A 98 5.69 -4.89 10.65
N PRO A 99 5.12 -6.11 10.75
CA PRO A 99 3.94 -6.46 9.96
C PRO A 99 2.75 -5.61 10.41
N PHE A 100 2.43 -4.59 9.61
CA PHE A 100 1.08 -4.06 9.56
C PHE A 100 0.19 -5.21 9.09
N SER A 101 -0.71 -5.65 9.97
CA SER A 101 -1.63 -6.74 9.67
C SER A 101 -2.78 -6.23 8.82
N GLN A 102 -4.00 -6.21 9.37
CA GLN A 102 -5.20 -5.77 8.67
C GLN A 102 -6.29 -5.22 9.58
N ASN A 103 -6.01 -4.98 10.87
CA ASN A 103 -7.02 -4.45 11.79
C ASN A 103 -7.31 -2.98 11.51
N GLY A 104 -8.56 -2.56 11.73
CA GLY A 104 -9.00 -1.18 11.51
C GLY A 104 -9.49 -0.89 10.10
N TYR A 105 -9.17 -1.75 9.12
CA TYR A 105 -9.72 -1.68 7.77
C TYR A 105 -11.16 -2.24 7.75
N ASP A 106 -11.98 -1.80 6.80
CA ASP A 106 -13.22 -2.53 6.50
C ASP A 106 -12.90 -3.96 6.02
N ASN A 107 -13.77 -4.94 6.32
CA ASN A 107 -13.59 -6.33 5.91
C ASN A 107 -13.43 -6.52 4.39
N ILE A 108 -13.95 -5.59 3.58
CA ILE A 108 -13.77 -5.61 2.13
C ILE A 108 -12.32 -5.30 1.68
N PHE A 109 -11.47 -4.85 2.60
CA PHE A 109 -10.05 -4.56 2.41
C PHE A 109 -9.18 -5.39 3.37
N GLN A 110 -9.65 -6.57 3.78
CA GLN A 110 -8.86 -7.49 4.61
C GLN A 110 -8.72 -8.82 3.86
N ASP A 111 -7.50 -9.36 3.82
CA ASP A 111 -7.24 -10.69 3.30
C ASP A 111 -7.95 -11.73 4.19
N PRO A 112 -8.87 -12.53 3.63
CA PRO A 112 -9.63 -13.52 4.39
C PRO A 112 -8.79 -14.72 4.87
N THR A 113 -7.57 -14.91 4.35
CA THR A 113 -6.79 -16.14 4.52
C THR A 113 -5.38 -15.95 5.10
N GLY A 114 -4.86 -14.73 5.10
CA GLY A 114 -3.48 -14.44 5.50
C GLY A 114 -3.33 -13.72 6.85
N PRO A 115 -2.09 -13.58 7.35
CA PRO A 115 -1.76 -12.75 8.52
C PRO A 115 -1.98 -11.23 8.27
N GLY A 116 -2.40 -10.84 7.07
CA GLY A 116 -2.58 -9.47 6.62
C GLY A 116 -1.26 -8.79 6.22
N ASN A 117 -1.28 -8.06 5.12
CA ASN A 117 -0.22 -7.17 4.65
C ASN A 117 -0.83 -5.92 3.98
N GLN A 118 -1.99 -5.49 4.43
CA GLN A 118 -2.85 -4.55 3.69
C GLN A 118 -2.17 -3.19 3.49
N ALA A 119 -1.40 -2.71 4.47
CA ALA A 119 -0.62 -1.48 4.31
C ALA A 119 0.46 -1.57 3.22
N TYR A 120 1.14 -2.73 3.12
CA TYR A 120 2.09 -3.00 2.03
C TYR A 120 1.38 -3.01 0.68
N HIS A 121 0.29 -3.78 0.58
CA HIS A 121 -0.46 -3.97 -0.65
C HIS A 121 -1.05 -2.65 -1.17
N PHE A 122 -1.72 -1.91 -0.29
CA PHE A 122 -2.27 -0.59 -0.59
C PHE A 122 -1.18 0.36 -1.08
N TRP A 123 -0.10 0.53 -0.32
CA TRP A 123 0.92 1.52 -0.64
C TRP A 123 1.71 1.19 -1.90
N PHE A 124 1.95 -0.10 -2.16
CA PHE A 124 2.51 -0.56 -3.43
C PHE A 124 1.72 0.01 -4.61
N TYR A 125 0.39 -0.12 -4.57
CA TYR A 125 -0.45 0.40 -5.65
C TYR A 125 -0.62 1.92 -5.66
N VAL A 126 -0.46 2.60 -4.51
CA VAL A 126 -0.30 4.07 -4.49
C VAL A 126 0.89 4.48 -5.35
N MET A 127 2.05 3.82 -5.19
CA MET A 127 3.23 4.11 -6.00
C MET A 127 2.97 3.83 -7.48
N VAL A 128 2.41 2.67 -7.82
CA VAL A 128 2.11 2.32 -9.22
C VAL A 128 1.14 3.33 -9.85
N GLY A 129 0.07 3.71 -9.15
CA GLY A 129 -0.90 4.70 -9.64
C GLY A 129 -0.29 6.09 -9.81
N TYR A 130 0.53 6.54 -8.85
CA TYR A 130 1.25 7.80 -8.95
C TYR A 130 2.18 7.80 -10.17
N GLN A 131 2.91 6.73 -10.42
CA GLN A 131 3.91 6.73 -11.49
C GLN A 131 3.28 6.48 -12.86
N SER A 132 2.50 5.42 -12.96
CA SER A 132 2.04 4.83 -14.23
C SER A 132 0.61 5.22 -14.61
N GLY A 133 -0.12 5.89 -13.72
CA GLY A 133 -1.52 6.25 -13.95
C GLY A 133 -2.50 5.09 -13.73
N SER A 134 -3.80 5.39 -13.85
CA SER A 134 -4.87 4.44 -13.52
C SER A 134 -4.93 3.23 -14.44
N THR A 135 -4.70 3.41 -15.75
CA THR A 135 -4.80 2.31 -16.72
C THR A 135 -3.77 1.23 -16.45
N ILE A 136 -2.49 1.60 -16.32
CA ILE A 136 -1.42 0.64 -16.05
C ILE A 136 -1.55 0.10 -14.62
N GLY A 137 -1.88 0.96 -13.65
CA GLY A 137 -2.09 0.53 -12.26
C GLY A 137 -3.14 -0.55 -12.12
N ASN A 138 -4.33 -0.36 -12.70
CA ASN A 138 -5.42 -1.33 -12.60
C ASN A 138 -5.09 -2.64 -13.33
N ILE A 139 -4.41 -2.59 -14.49
CA ILE A 139 -3.92 -3.80 -15.15
C ILE A 139 -2.91 -4.54 -14.25
N GLY A 140 -2.05 -3.80 -13.55
CA GLY A 140 -1.12 -4.37 -12.58
C GLY A 140 -1.84 -5.07 -11.42
N VAL A 141 -2.88 -4.44 -10.86
CA VAL A 141 -3.74 -5.03 -9.83
C VAL A 141 -4.35 -6.35 -10.33
N ASP A 142 -4.98 -6.33 -11.50
CA ASP A 142 -5.63 -7.51 -12.08
C ASP A 142 -4.62 -8.65 -12.30
N ALA A 143 -3.46 -8.32 -12.88
CA ALA A 143 -2.43 -9.31 -13.16
C ALA A 143 -1.83 -9.93 -11.89
N HIS A 144 -1.62 -9.13 -10.84
CA HIS A 144 -1.12 -9.59 -9.54
C HIS A 144 -2.09 -10.55 -8.86
N GLU A 145 -3.40 -10.29 -8.96
CA GLU A 145 -4.44 -11.11 -8.32
C GLU A 145 -4.92 -12.32 -9.15
N ASP A 146 -4.63 -12.37 -10.45
CA ASP A 146 -5.11 -13.47 -11.31
C ASP A 146 -4.03 -14.51 -11.64
N PHE A 147 -2.99 -14.10 -12.36
CA PHE A 147 -2.10 -15.02 -13.08
C PHE A 147 -0.60 -14.83 -12.82
N LEU A 148 -0.18 -13.70 -12.24
CA LEU A 148 1.20 -13.52 -11.77
C LEU A 148 1.40 -14.05 -10.34
N SER A 149 0.31 -14.25 -9.58
CA SER A 149 0.33 -14.92 -8.29
C SER A 149 0.81 -16.38 -8.43
N ARG A 150 2.09 -16.62 -8.11
CA ARG A 150 2.64 -17.99 -8.02
C ARG A 150 2.13 -18.66 -6.73
N GLY A 151 0.99 -19.35 -6.78
CA GLY A 151 0.46 -20.17 -5.69
C GLY A 151 -0.73 -19.54 -4.94
N ALA A 152 -0.95 -19.94 -3.68
CA ALA A 152 -2.10 -19.52 -2.85
C ALA A 152 -2.02 -18.09 -2.30
N ALA A 153 -1.02 -17.30 -2.69
CA ALA A 153 -0.87 -15.90 -2.30
C ALA A 153 -1.22 -15.01 -3.50
N GLY A 154 -2.25 -14.16 -3.36
CA GLY A 154 -2.70 -13.20 -4.39
C GLY A 154 -3.88 -13.69 -5.22
N ARG A 155 -5.01 -14.01 -4.57
CA ARG A 155 -6.33 -14.27 -5.20
C ARG A 155 -7.46 -13.78 -4.30
N SER A 156 -7.31 -12.57 -3.78
CA SER A 156 -8.24 -11.97 -2.85
C SER A 156 -8.93 -10.82 -3.57
N GLU A 157 -10.26 -10.89 -3.72
CA GLU A 157 -11.01 -9.73 -4.23
C GLU A 157 -10.78 -8.51 -3.33
N GLN A 158 -10.54 -8.73 -2.03
CA GLN A 158 -10.23 -7.69 -1.07
C GLN A 158 -8.89 -7.00 -1.37
N ASP A 159 -7.86 -7.77 -1.73
CA ASP A 159 -6.57 -7.24 -2.16
C ASP A 159 -6.74 -6.48 -3.49
N ARG A 160 -7.49 -7.04 -4.45
CA ARG A 160 -7.85 -6.33 -5.70
C ARG A 160 -8.48 -4.96 -5.44
N TYR A 161 -9.50 -4.90 -4.57
CA TYR A 161 -10.18 -3.64 -4.27
C TYR A 161 -9.28 -2.66 -3.53
N LEU A 162 -8.46 -3.15 -2.60
CA LEU A 162 -7.48 -2.31 -1.92
C LEU A 162 -6.42 -1.78 -2.89
N GLY A 163 -6.00 -2.59 -3.85
CA GLY A 163 -5.08 -2.21 -4.92
C GLY A 163 -5.66 -1.11 -5.81
N TYR A 164 -6.91 -1.23 -6.26
CA TYR A 164 -7.57 -0.15 -7.01
C TYR A 164 -7.66 1.16 -6.20
N GLU A 165 -7.93 1.10 -4.91
CA GLU A 165 -7.91 2.29 -4.05
C GLU A 165 -6.52 2.90 -3.90
N GLY A 166 -5.49 2.06 -3.82
CA GLY A 166 -4.10 2.50 -3.89
C GLY A 166 -3.84 3.26 -5.19
N VAL A 167 -4.16 2.65 -6.34
CA VAL A 167 -4.00 3.28 -7.66
C VAL A 167 -4.73 4.62 -7.74
N ASN A 168 -6.00 4.67 -7.30
CA ASN A 168 -6.83 5.88 -7.32
C ASN A 168 -6.21 7.01 -6.48
N LEU A 169 -5.68 6.69 -5.28
CA LEU A 169 -5.00 7.66 -4.44
C LEU A 169 -3.73 8.17 -5.11
N GLY A 170 -2.88 7.28 -5.64
CA GLY A 170 -1.66 7.65 -6.34
C GLY A 170 -1.91 8.62 -7.51
N VAL A 171 -2.89 8.30 -8.35
CA VAL A 171 -3.32 9.17 -9.45
C VAL A 171 -3.84 10.51 -8.94
N SER A 172 -4.63 10.51 -7.88
CA SER A 172 -5.22 11.73 -7.31
C SER A 172 -4.18 12.65 -6.69
N ILE A 173 -3.15 12.09 -6.04
CA ILE A 173 -2.01 12.85 -5.52
C ILE A 173 -1.21 13.47 -6.69
N LYS A 174 -0.90 12.69 -7.74
CA LYS A 174 -0.20 13.22 -8.92
C LYS A 174 -0.97 14.32 -9.64
N ALA A 175 -2.29 14.19 -9.72
CA ALA A 175 -3.16 15.20 -10.31
C ALA A 175 -3.39 16.42 -9.41
N GLY A 176 -2.96 16.37 -8.15
CA GLY A 176 -3.22 17.41 -7.15
C GLY A 176 -4.69 17.50 -6.71
N THR A 177 -5.50 16.48 -6.98
CA THR A 177 -6.92 16.43 -6.55
C THR A 177 -7.07 15.94 -5.11
N VAL A 178 -6.08 15.23 -4.58
CA VAL A 178 -5.92 14.94 -3.16
C VAL A 178 -4.71 15.72 -2.66
N ASP A 179 -4.93 16.58 -1.67
CA ASP A 179 -3.85 17.29 -0.97
C ASP A 179 -3.10 16.30 -0.07
N ILE A 180 -1.78 16.20 -0.26
CA ILE A 180 -0.91 15.35 0.55
C ILE A 180 -0.96 15.75 2.04
N ASN A 181 -1.26 17.00 2.36
CA ASN A 181 -1.42 17.45 3.75
C ASN A 181 -2.66 16.89 4.45
N ASN A 182 -3.55 16.22 3.69
CA ASN A 182 -4.72 15.53 4.22
C ASN A 182 -4.64 14.00 4.02
N LEU A 183 -3.44 13.46 3.76
CA LEU A 183 -3.26 12.06 3.35
C LEU A 183 -3.73 11.05 4.41
N GLY A 184 -3.38 11.23 5.70
CA GLY A 184 -3.84 10.33 6.75
C GLY A 184 -5.37 10.34 6.92
N ASN A 185 -6.00 11.50 6.77
CA ASN A 185 -7.47 11.59 6.79
C ASN A 185 -8.09 10.89 5.58
N TYR A 186 -7.54 11.08 4.38
CA TYR A 186 -8.01 10.35 3.19
C TYR A 186 -7.97 8.84 3.40
N ILE A 187 -6.86 8.32 3.94
CA ILE A 187 -6.70 6.89 4.23
C ILE A 187 -7.79 6.41 5.20
N ARG A 188 -8.00 7.11 6.32
CA ARG A 188 -9.05 6.76 7.28
C ARG A 188 -10.44 6.82 6.63
N GLU A 189 -10.77 7.93 5.97
CA GLU A 189 -12.09 8.16 5.37
C GLU A 189 -12.44 7.12 4.31
N ARG A 190 -11.46 6.60 3.57
CA ARG A 190 -11.69 5.66 2.47
C ARG A 190 -11.63 4.21 2.91
N LEU A 191 -10.75 3.84 3.85
CA LEU A 191 -10.49 2.43 4.17
C LEU A 191 -11.12 1.95 5.49
N SER A 192 -11.68 2.86 6.29
CA SER A 192 -12.37 2.50 7.54
C SER A 192 -13.69 1.74 7.30
N PRO A 193 -14.14 0.97 8.31
CA PRO A 193 -15.43 0.30 8.30
C PRO A 193 -16.60 1.22 7.91
N GLY A 194 -17.40 0.79 6.94
CA GLY A 194 -18.60 1.50 6.50
C GLY A 194 -18.34 2.80 5.73
N SER A 195 -17.11 3.05 5.28
CA SER A 195 -16.83 4.16 4.37
C SER A 195 -17.64 4.04 3.07
N ALA A 196 -17.87 5.16 2.38
CA ALA A 196 -18.54 5.13 1.07
C ALA A 196 -17.80 4.23 0.06
N THR A 197 -16.48 4.17 0.16
CA THR A 197 -15.63 3.27 -0.64
C THR A 197 -15.87 1.81 -0.30
N ALA A 198 -15.91 1.48 0.99
CA ALA A 198 -16.12 0.13 1.45
C ALA A 198 -17.49 -0.38 1.00
N LEU A 199 -18.52 0.45 1.15
CA LEU A 199 -19.88 0.13 0.69
C LEU A 199 -19.94 -0.09 -0.83
N TYR A 200 -19.23 0.73 -1.61
CA TYR A 200 -19.13 0.56 -3.06
C TYR A 200 -18.52 -0.80 -3.44
N TYR A 201 -17.38 -1.19 -2.84
CA TYR A 201 -16.77 -2.49 -3.15
C TYR A 201 -17.55 -3.66 -2.56
N GLN A 202 -18.23 -3.47 -1.42
CA GLN A 202 -19.10 -4.50 -0.86
C GLN A 202 -20.25 -4.84 -1.83
N GLU A 203 -20.85 -3.83 -2.48
CA GLU A 203 -21.84 -4.04 -3.53
C GLU A 203 -21.25 -4.85 -4.71
N LYS A 204 -20.04 -4.48 -5.17
CA LYS A 204 -19.34 -5.20 -6.23
C LYS A 204 -19.06 -6.65 -5.87
N TYR A 205 -18.60 -6.89 -4.64
CA TYR A 205 -18.31 -8.23 -4.14
C TYR A 205 -19.56 -9.10 -4.05
N CYS A 206 -20.69 -8.54 -3.60
CA CYS A 206 -21.97 -9.26 -3.61
C CYS A 206 -22.38 -9.68 -5.02
N ILE A 207 -22.22 -8.80 -6.02
CA ILE A 207 -22.50 -9.14 -7.42
C ILE A 207 -21.56 -10.25 -7.93
N TYR A 208 -20.27 -10.15 -7.61
CA TYR A 208 -19.27 -11.18 -7.95
C TYR A 208 -19.65 -12.56 -7.38
N LEU A 209 -20.02 -12.63 -6.09
CA LEU A 209 -20.47 -13.88 -5.47
C LEU A 209 -21.75 -14.44 -6.10
N GLN A 210 -22.68 -13.57 -6.52
CA GLN A 210 -23.87 -14.01 -7.24
C GLN A 210 -23.53 -14.61 -8.61
N GLN A 211 -22.54 -14.05 -9.32
CA GLN A 211 -22.07 -14.58 -10.59
C GLN A 211 -21.39 -15.94 -10.40
N LEU A 212 -20.52 -16.11 -9.41
CA LEU A 212 -19.87 -17.41 -9.13
C LEU A 212 -20.88 -18.53 -8.80
N ASN A 213 -21.98 -18.18 -8.14
CA ASN A 213 -23.03 -19.15 -7.79
C ASN A 213 -24.04 -19.38 -8.93
N ASN A 214 -23.92 -18.68 -10.06
CA ASN A 214 -24.75 -18.91 -11.23
C ASN A 214 -24.21 -20.11 -12.03
N PRO A 215 -24.96 -21.22 -12.17
CA PRO A 215 -24.49 -22.42 -12.87
C PRO A 215 -24.25 -22.21 -14.37
N TYR A 216 -24.65 -21.06 -14.92
CA TYR A 216 -24.43 -20.68 -16.31
C TYR A 216 -23.30 -19.64 -16.48
N PHE A 217 -22.73 -19.16 -15.38
CA PHE A 217 -21.58 -18.28 -15.43
C PHE A 217 -20.30 -19.12 -15.47
N HIS A 218 -19.70 -19.17 -16.66
CA HIS A 218 -18.33 -19.61 -16.79
C HIS A 218 -17.46 -18.36 -16.67
N PRO A 219 -16.72 -18.17 -15.56
CA PRO A 219 -15.72 -17.11 -15.54
C PRO A 219 -14.79 -17.31 -16.74
N PRO A 220 -14.36 -16.23 -17.42
CA PRO A 220 -13.38 -16.36 -18.48
C PRO A 220 -12.19 -17.15 -17.94
N HIS A 221 -11.93 -18.32 -18.52
CA HIS A 221 -10.74 -19.08 -18.19
C HIS A 221 -9.52 -18.21 -18.57
N PRO A 222 -8.55 -18.03 -17.65
CA PRO A 222 -7.29 -17.36 -17.98
C PRO A 222 -6.52 -18.15 -19.05
#